data_AF-A0A2X3CJX5-F1
#
_entry.id   AF-A0A2X3CJX5-F1
#
_cell.length_a   1.000
_cell.length_b   1.000
_cell.length_c   1.000
_cell.angle_alpha   90.00
_cell.angle_beta   90.00
_cell.angle_gamma   90.00
#
_symmetry.space_group_name_H-M   'P 1'
#
loop_
_entity.id
_entity.type
_entity.pdbx_description
1 polymer ?
#
loop_
_entity_poly.entity_id
_entity_poly.type
_entity_poly.pdbx_seq_one_letter_code
_entity_poly.pdbx_strand_id
1 'polypeptide(L)'
;MSKVGSFAFSFLPVMFCIAIPLGLARENKGVAAFAGFVGYAVMNLAVNFWLTAKGILPTTDAAILKANNIQNIIGIPSIDTGILGAVIAGIIVWLLHERFHNIRLPDALAFFGGTRFVPIVTTVVLGLVGLAIPLAWPVFAMGINALGKMINSAGDFGPMIFGTGERLLLPFGLHHILVALIRFTEAGGTLDVCGHSVSGRADHLPGAAELSDDPRLRRKRHPFPVAG
;
A
#
# COMPACT_ATOMS: atom_id res chain seq x y z
N MET A 1 22.90 0.43 9.04
CA MET A 1 22.41 1.73 8.52
C MET A 1 21.16 1.64 7.62
N SER A 2 20.67 0.44 7.23
CA SER A 2 19.48 0.27 6.37
C SER A 2 18.13 0.70 6.97
N LYS A 3 17.98 0.73 8.31
CA LYS A 3 16.69 1.04 8.99
C LYS A 3 16.20 2.49 8.82
N VAL A 4 17.10 3.45 8.60
CA VAL A 4 16.71 4.86 8.41
C VAL A 4 16.13 5.08 7.01
N GLY A 5 16.64 4.39 6.00
CA GLY A 5 16.10 4.44 4.64
C GLY A 5 14.73 3.80 4.52
N SER A 6 14.49 2.68 5.21
CA SER A 6 13.17 2.01 5.18
C SER A 6 12.06 2.84 5.84
N PHE A 7 12.40 3.71 6.79
CA PHE A 7 11.43 4.59 7.45
C PHE A 7 10.68 5.46 6.43
N ALA A 8 11.40 6.07 5.48
CA ALA A 8 10.77 6.93 4.48
C ALA A 8 9.73 6.17 3.64
N PHE A 9 9.99 4.90 3.31
CA PHE A 9 9.07 4.06 2.55
C PHE A 9 7.91 3.54 3.39
N SER A 10 8.16 3.14 4.65
CA SER A 10 7.10 2.64 5.54
C SER A 10 6.06 3.72 5.91
N PHE A 11 6.49 4.99 5.98
CA PHE A 11 5.61 6.12 6.29
C PHE A 11 5.11 6.88 5.06
N LEU A 12 5.52 6.47 3.85
CA LEU A 12 5.14 7.13 2.61
C LEU A 12 3.62 7.24 2.42
N PRO A 13 2.81 6.18 2.65
CA PRO A 13 1.35 6.31 2.57
C PRO A 13 0.80 7.37 3.54
N VAL A 14 1.30 7.42 4.77
CA VAL A 14 0.89 8.42 5.77
C VAL A 14 1.21 9.83 5.30
N MET A 15 2.43 10.04 4.79
CA MET A 15 2.87 11.34 4.28
C MET A 15 1.98 11.80 3.12
N PHE A 16 1.61 10.92 2.19
CA PHE A 16 0.68 11.25 1.10
C PHE A 16 -0.72 11.61 1.61
N CYS A 17 -1.23 10.86 2.59
CA CYS A 17 -2.56 11.14 3.16
C CYS A 17 -2.62 12.50 3.88
N ILE A 18 -1.49 13.01 4.38
CA ILE A 18 -1.36 14.35 4.95
C ILE A 18 -1.13 15.40 3.85
N ALA A 19 -0.24 15.12 2.90
CA ALA A 19 0.21 16.07 1.89
C ALA A 19 -0.89 16.45 0.88
N ILE A 20 -1.76 15.50 0.51
CA ILE A 20 -2.85 15.74 -0.45
C ILE A 20 -3.85 16.78 0.10
N PRO A 21 -4.51 16.57 1.26
CA PRO A 21 -5.43 17.58 1.79
C PRO A 21 -4.71 18.89 2.15
N LEU A 22 -3.44 18.85 2.57
CA LEU A 22 -2.64 20.04 2.79
C LEU A 22 -2.40 20.86 1.51
N GLY A 23 -2.11 20.17 0.40
CA GLY A 23 -1.79 20.79 -0.90
C GLY A 23 -3.02 21.29 -1.65
N LEU A 24 -4.15 20.59 -1.53
CA LEU A 24 -5.40 20.98 -2.20
C LEU A 24 -6.28 21.93 -1.39
N ALA A 25 -6.15 21.99 -0.06
CA ALA A 25 -6.94 22.90 0.76
C ALA A 25 -6.56 24.37 0.51
N ARG A 26 -7.57 25.21 0.26
CA ARG A 26 -7.39 26.66 0.12
C ARG A 26 -7.30 27.35 1.48
N GLU A 27 -8.23 26.99 2.36
CA GLU A 27 -8.39 27.55 3.70
C GLU A 27 -8.03 26.53 4.79
N ASN A 28 -7.58 27.00 5.96
CA ASN A 28 -7.35 26.16 7.15
C ASN A 28 -6.50 24.89 6.87
N LYS A 29 -5.41 25.06 6.10
CA LYS A 29 -4.54 23.97 5.63
C LYS A 29 -4.03 23.06 6.74
N GLY A 30 -3.73 23.61 7.92
CA GLY A 30 -3.29 22.83 9.08
C GLY A 30 -4.35 21.84 9.59
N VAL A 31 -5.63 22.23 9.55
CA VAL A 31 -6.74 21.37 9.96
C VAL A 31 -6.98 20.27 8.93
N ALA A 32 -6.87 20.59 7.64
CA ALA A 32 -6.96 19.61 6.56
C ALA A 32 -5.86 18.53 6.66
N ALA A 33 -4.62 18.94 6.92
CA ALA A 33 -3.49 18.03 7.13
C ALA A 33 -3.69 17.14 8.36
N PHE A 34 -4.13 17.72 9.47
CA PHE A 34 -4.41 16.99 10.70
C PHE A 34 -5.55 15.98 10.52
N ALA A 35 -6.64 16.37 9.84
CA ALA A 35 -7.73 15.48 9.50
C ALA A 35 -7.26 14.31 8.62
N GLY A 36 -6.30 14.54 7.71
CA GLY A 36 -5.68 13.49 6.89
C GLY A 36 -4.96 12.43 7.73
N PHE A 37 -4.16 12.87 8.71
CA PHE A 37 -3.46 11.96 9.63
C PHE A 37 -4.44 11.15 10.49
N VAL A 38 -5.38 11.83 11.16
CA VAL A 38 -6.36 11.17 12.04
C VAL A 38 -7.24 10.22 11.23
N GLY A 39 -7.68 10.64 10.05
CA GLY A 39 -8.47 9.85 9.13
C GLY A 39 -7.78 8.55 8.72
N TYR A 40 -6.50 8.63 8.35
CA TYR A 40 -5.71 7.45 7.99
C TYR A 40 -5.52 6.50 9.17
N ALA A 41 -5.29 7.01 10.38
CA ALA A 41 -5.18 6.19 11.58
C ALA A 41 -6.50 5.44 11.88
N VAL A 42 -7.64 6.14 11.80
CA VAL A 42 -8.96 5.54 12.02
C VAL A 42 -9.32 4.53 10.94
N MET A 43 -8.97 4.79 9.68
CA MET A 43 -9.14 3.83 8.60
C MET A 43 -8.43 2.50 8.89
N ASN A 44 -7.16 2.56 9.32
CA ASN A 44 -6.39 1.38 9.69
C ASN A 44 -6.96 0.67 10.93
N LEU A 45 -7.47 1.42 11.91
CA LEU A 45 -8.15 0.85 13.07
C LEU A 45 -9.45 0.14 12.67
N ALA A 46 -10.23 0.69 11.73
CA ALA A 46 -11.46 0.08 11.25
C ALA A 46 -11.19 -1.21 10.47
N VAL A 47 -10.15 -1.22 9.64
CA VAL A 47 -9.66 -2.44 8.97
C VAL A 47 -9.25 -3.50 10.00
N ASN A 48 -8.49 -3.10 11.03
CA ASN A 48 -8.10 -3.98 12.14
C ASN A 48 -9.30 -4.56 12.89
N PHE A 49 -10.32 -3.74 13.15
CA PHE A 49 -11.57 -4.18 13.77
C PHE A 49 -12.28 -5.24 12.92
N TRP A 50 -12.36 -5.03 11.59
CA TRP A 50 -12.94 -6.01 10.67
C TRP A 50 -12.17 -7.35 10.68
N LEU A 51 -10.84 -7.28 10.64
CA LEU A 51 -9.97 -8.47 10.70
C LEU A 51 -10.13 -9.24 12.02
N THR A 52 -10.30 -8.53 13.13
CA THR A 52 -10.57 -9.10 14.45
C THR A 52 -11.96 -9.73 14.51
N ALA A 53 -12.98 -9.07 13.97
CA ALA A 53 -14.34 -9.60 13.88
C ALA A 53 -14.43 -10.87 13.01
N LYS A 54 -13.59 -10.98 11.98
CA LYS A 54 -13.42 -12.19 11.15
C LYS A 54 -12.62 -13.31 11.83
N GLY A 55 -12.06 -13.08 13.02
CA GLY A 55 -11.24 -14.05 13.76
C GLY A 55 -9.83 -14.27 13.17
N ILE A 56 -9.37 -13.40 12.27
CA ILE A 56 -8.04 -13.49 11.66
C ILE A 56 -6.98 -12.90 12.59
N LEU A 57 -7.35 -11.89 13.40
CA LEU A 57 -6.48 -11.29 14.41
C LEU A 57 -6.97 -11.63 15.83
N PRO A 58 -6.03 -11.79 16.80
CA PRO A 58 -4.58 -11.70 16.67
C PRO A 58 -3.97 -13.04 16.22
N THR A 59 -3.47 -13.11 14.98
CA THR A 59 -2.61 -14.21 14.52
C THR A 59 -1.16 -13.74 14.48
N THR A 60 -0.25 -14.56 14.98
CA THR A 60 1.21 -14.38 14.84
C THR A 60 1.78 -15.16 13.67
N ASP A 61 0.93 -15.87 12.91
CA ASP A 61 1.38 -16.72 11.82
C ASP A 61 1.75 -15.89 10.59
N ALA A 62 3.04 -15.88 10.28
CA ALA A 62 3.61 -15.14 9.15
C ALA A 62 2.97 -15.52 7.80
N ALA A 63 2.47 -16.76 7.66
CA ALA A 63 1.78 -17.23 6.47
C ALA A 63 0.40 -16.56 6.28
N ILE A 64 -0.39 -16.41 7.36
CA ILE A 64 -1.72 -15.78 7.32
C ILE A 64 -1.59 -14.27 7.11
N LEU A 65 -0.59 -13.66 7.74
CA LEU A 65 -0.26 -12.24 7.57
C LEU A 65 0.14 -11.91 6.12
N LYS A 66 1.04 -12.71 5.53
CA LYS A 66 1.43 -12.52 4.12
C LYS A 66 0.29 -12.82 3.14
N ALA A 67 -0.47 -13.89 3.36
CA ALA A 67 -1.56 -14.27 2.46
C ALA A 67 -2.67 -13.20 2.37
N ASN A 68 -2.93 -12.48 3.46
CA ASN A 68 -3.96 -11.43 3.51
C ASN A 68 -3.38 -10.01 3.34
N ASN A 69 -2.09 -9.88 3.01
CA ASN A 69 -1.38 -8.61 2.90
C ASN A 69 -1.53 -7.71 4.15
N ILE A 70 -1.47 -8.32 5.32
CA ILE A 70 -1.59 -7.63 6.61
C ILE A 70 -0.20 -7.17 7.04
N GLN A 71 -0.06 -5.87 7.29
CA GLN A 71 1.17 -5.27 7.82
C GLN A 71 0.87 -4.38 9.02
N ASN A 72 1.91 -4.06 9.78
CA ASN A 72 1.81 -3.14 10.91
C ASN A 72 1.96 -1.69 10.41
N ILE A 73 0.85 -0.97 10.30
CA ILE A 73 0.80 0.41 9.83
C ILE A 73 0.62 1.31 11.05
N ILE A 74 1.65 2.08 11.41
CA ILE A 74 1.67 2.96 12.59
C ILE A 74 1.35 2.21 13.90
N GLY A 75 1.77 0.95 14.02
CA GLY A 75 1.48 0.14 15.22
C GLY A 75 0.12 -0.57 15.21
N ILE A 76 -0.66 -0.44 14.14
CA ILE A 76 -1.94 -1.12 13.97
C ILE A 76 -1.81 -2.21 12.89
N PRO A 77 -2.09 -3.49 13.19
CA PRO A 77 -2.13 -4.54 12.19
C PRO A 77 -3.33 -4.32 11.27
N SER A 78 -3.07 -3.94 10.01
CA SER A 78 -4.08 -3.56 9.02
C SER A 78 -3.67 -4.08 7.63
N ILE A 79 -4.59 -4.10 6.68
CA ILE A 79 -4.29 -4.45 5.29
C ILE A 79 -3.43 -3.34 4.68
N ASP A 80 -2.28 -3.70 4.11
CA ASP A 80 -1.43 -2.76 3.39
C ASP A 80 -2.06 -2.41 2.04
N THR A 81 -2.88 -1.37 2.03
CA THR A 81 -3.44 -0.79 0.80
C THR A 81 -2.43 0.03 -0.01
N GLY A 82 -1.20 0.15 0.51
CA GLY A 82 -0.14 0.96 -0.06
C GLY A 82 -0.54 2.43 -0.25
N ILE A 83 0.11 3.04 -1.24
CA ILE A 83 -0.05 4.46 -1.56
C ILE A 83 -1.43 4.74 -2.18
N LEU A 84 -1.99 3.76 -2.92
CA LEU A 84 -3.34 3.88 -3.50
C LEU A 84 -4.38 4.20 -2.44
N GLY A 85 -4.43 3.40 -1.36
CA GLY A 85 -5.40 3.61 -0.27
C GLY A 85 -5.19 4.95 0.42
N ALA A 86 -3.94 5.36 0.64
CA ALA A 86 -3.61 6.66 1.21
C ALA A 86 -4.01 7.85 0.32
N VAL A 87 -3.81 7.74 -1.00
CA VAL A 87 -4.18 8.81 -1.95
C VAL A 87 -5.70 8.97 -1.98
N ILE A 88 -6.44 7.87 -2.06
CA ILE A 88 -7.91 7.88 -2.05
C ILE A 88 -8.42 8.47 -0.72
N ALA A 89 -7.87 8.02 0.41
CA ALA A 89 -8.22 8.55 1.72
C ALA A 89 -7.93 10.07 1.82
N GLY A 90 -6.78 10.52 1.34
CA GLY A 90 -6.40 11.94 1.30
C GLY A 90 -7.34 12.80 0.45
N ILE A 91 -7.80 12.29 -0.71
CA ILE A 91 -8.80 12.96 -1.55
C ILE A 91 -10.15 13.05 -0.84
N ILE A 92 -10.59 11.97 -0.16
CA ILE A 92 -11.82 11.98 0.63
C ILE A 92 -11.73 13.03 1.75
N VAL A 93 -10.61 13.10 2.47
CA VAL A 93 -10.40 14.12 3.51
C VAL A 93 -10.48 15.53 2.92
N TRP A 94 -9.84 15.77 1.78
CA TRP A 94 -9.93 17.06 1.10
C TRP A 94 -11.38 17.44 0.74
N LEU A 95 -12.16 16.50 0.17
CA LEU A 95 -13.56 16.73 -0.16
C LEU A 95 -14.41 17.05 1.09
N LEU A 96 -14.15 16.35 2.20
CA LEU A 96 -14.81 16.63 3.47
C LEU A 96 -14.42 18.00 4.02
N HIS A 97 -13.14 18.37 3.96
CA HIS A 97 -12.66 19.67 4.39
C HIS A 97 -13.31 20.79 3.58
N GLU A 98 -13.29 20.71 2.26
CA GLU A 98 -13.90 21.71 1.37
C GLU A 98 -15.40 21.87 1.64
N ARG A 99 -16.11 20.80 2.00
CA ARG A 99 -17.55 20.84 2.29
C ARG A 99 -17.88 21.34 3.69
N PHE A 100 -17.08 20.98 4.71
CA PHE A 100 -17.46 21.11 6.11
C PHE A 100 -16.68 22.19 6.89
N HIS A 101 -15.65 22.80 6.31
CA HIS A 101 -14.81 23.79 7.01
C HIS A 101 -15.57 25.04 7.51
N ASN A 102 -16.69 25.41 6.87
CA ASN A 102 -17.50 26.59 7.22
C ASN A 102 -18.92 26.23 7.69
N ILE A 103 -19.16 24.98 8.11
CA ILE A 103 -20.50 24.57 8.56
C ILE A 103 -20.88 25.26 9.87
N ARG A 104 -22.12 25.77 9.94
CA ARG A 104 -22.72 26.30 11.17
C ARG A 104 -23.71 25.28 11.72
N LEU A 105 -23.43 24.75 12.90
CA LEU A 105 -24.30 23.81 13.61
C LEU A 105 -25.28 24.58 14.54
N PRO A 106 -26.45 24.00 14.87
CA PRO A 106 -27.41 24.59 15.80
C PRO A 106 -26.79 24.82 17.18
N ASP A 107 -27.35 25.74 17.98
CA ASP A 107 -26.75 26.26 19.22
C ASP A 107 -26.25 25.18 20.20
N ALA A 108 -26.93 24.03 20.28
CA ALA A 108 -26.52 22.91 21.12
C ALA A 108 -25.19 22.24 20.69
N LEU A 109 -24.82 22.30 19.41
CA LEU A 109 -23.60 21.71 18.82
C LEU A 109 -22.65 22.75 18.22
N ALA A 110 -22.91 24.03 18.44
CA ALA A 110 -22.11 25.14 17.89
C ALA A 110 -20.61 25.04 18.28
N PHE A 111 -20.28 24.39 19.39
CA PHE A 111 -18.90 24.09 19.82
C PHE A 111 -18.11 23.26 18.79
N PHE A 112 -18.79 22.36 18.08
CA PHE A 112 -18.20 21.50 17.04
C PHE A 112 -18.26 22.12 15.65
N GLY A 113 -18.83 23.32 15.49
CA GLY A 113 -18.97 23.98 14.19
C GLY A 113 -17.65 24.42 13.58
N GLY A 114 -17.67 24.69 12.27
CA GLY A 114 -16.52 25.17 11.51
C GLY A 114 -15.40 24.16 11.38
N THR A 115 -14.15 24.60 11.57
CA THR A 115 -12.94 23.80 11.29
C THR A 115 -12.78 22.59 12.20
N ARG A 116 -13.34 22.62 13.42
CA ARG A 116 -13.28 21.50 14.37
C ARG A 116 -14.17 20.32 13.96
N PHE A 117 -15.17 20.56 13.13
CA PHE A 117 -16.03 19.51 12.61
C PHE A 117 -15.30 18.59 11.64
N VAL A 118 -14.31 19.12 10.91
CA VAL A 118 -13.64 18.41 9.82
C VAL A 118 -12.97 17.12 10.30
N PRO A 119 -12.14 17.11 11.37
CA PRO A 119 -11.59 15.86 11.89
C PRO A 119 -12.66 14.86 12.35
N ILE A 120 -13.76 15.33 12.95
CA ILE A 120 -14.84 14.47 13.48
C ILE A 120 -15.56 13.74 12.35
N VAL A 121 -15.94 14.46 11.29
CA VAL A 121 -16.57 13.82 10.13
C VAL A 121 -15.59 12.89 9.42
N THR A 122 -14.31 13.29 9.36
CA THR A 122 -13.27 12.49 8.71
C THR A 122 -13.09 11.14 9.40
N THR A 123 -13.13 11.07 10.74
CA THR A 123 -13.02 9.80 11.45
C THR A 123 -14.21 8.88 11.18
N VAL A 124 -15.42 9.42 11.14
CA VAL A 124 -16.64 8.65 10.84
C VAL A 124 -16.60 8.10 9.41
N VAL A 125 -16.31 8.97 8.43
CA VAL A 125 -16.30 8.59 7.02
C VAL A 125 -15.17 7.62 6.71
N LEU A 126 -13.95 7.90 7.15
CA LEU A 126 -12.82 6.98 6.91
C LEU A 126 -12.87 5.72 7.76
N GLY A 127 -13.57 5.73 8.90
CA GLY A 127 -13.93 4.52 9.62
C GLY A 127 -14.82 3.60 8.76
N LEU A 128 -15.88 4.16 8.15
CA LEU A 128 -16.75 3.38 7.24
C LEU A 128 -16.01 2.91 5.98
N VAL A 129 -15.17 3.76 5.38
CA VAL A 129 -14.32 3.36 4.24
C VAL A 129 -13.35 2.25 4.65
N GLY A 130 -12.76 2.34 5.84
CA GLY A 130 -11.90 1.29 6.41
C GLY A 130 -12.60 -0.06 6.57
N LEU A 131 -13.90 -0.08 6.88
CA LEU A 131 -14.68 -1.33 6.90
C LEU A 131 -14.96 -1.89 5.50
N ALA A 132 -15.04 -1.02 4.48
CA ALA A 132 -15.25 -1.44 3.09
C ALA A 132 -13.96 -1.93 2.41
N ILE A 133 -12.79 -1.45 2.83
CA ILE A 133 -11.49 -1.82 2.25
C ILE A 133 -11.26 -3.34 2.22
N PRO A 134 -11.44 -4.11 3.32
CA PRO A 134 -11.25 -5.56 3.31
C PRO A 134 -12.17 -6.31 2.34
N LEU A 135 -13.32 -5.72 1.98
CA LEU A 135 -14.26 -6.30 1.02
C LEU A 135 -13.84 -5.99 -0.42
N ALA A 136 -13.28 -4.81 -0.66
CA ALA A 136 -12.81 -4.39 -1.98
C ALA A 136 -11.42 -4.96 -2.33
N TRP A 137 -10.55 -5.16 -1.32
CA TRP A 137 -9.16 -5.58 -1.51
C TRP A 137 -8.97 -6.87 -2.32
N PRO A 138 -9.79 -7.93 -2.16
CA PRO A 138 -9.67 -9.15 -2.96
C PRO A 138 -9.79 -8.90 -4.48
N VAL A 139 -10.62 -7.95 -4.89
CA VAL A 139 -10.78 -7.58 -6.31
C VAL A 139 -9.51 -6.92 -6.83
N PHE A 140 -8.92 -6.00 -6.06
CA PHE A 140 -7.65 -5.38 -6.39
C PHE A 140 -6.51 -6.41 -6.43
N ALA A 141 -6.46 -7.32 -5.46
CA ALA A 141 -5.47 -8.40 -5.42
C ALA A 141 -5.58 -9.31 -6.66
N MET A 142 -6.80 -9.65 -7.09
CA MET A 142 -7.01 -10.41 -8.32
C MET A 142 -6.52 -9.66 -9.56
N GLY A 143 -6.77 -8.34 -9.64
CA GLY A 143 -6.28 -7.50 -10.72
C GLY A 143 -4.75 -7.46 -10.78
N ILE A 144 -4.10 -7.26 -9.63
CA ILE A 144 -2.63 -7.27 -9.51
C ILE A 144 -2.05 -8.63 -9.93
N ASN A 145 -2.65 -9.73 -9.46
CA ASN A 145 -2.23 -11.08 -9.82
C ASN A 145 -2.44 -11.38 -11.31
N ALA A 146 -3.51 -10.88 -11.93
CA ALA A 146 -3.75 -11.01 -13.36
C ALA A 146 -2.70 -10.23 -14.17
N LEU A 147 -2.34 -9.03 -13.71
CA LEU A 147 -1.28 -8.22 -14.32
C LEU A 147 0.09 -8.91 -14.21
N GLY A 148 0.40 -9.50 -13.05
CA GLY A 148 1.61 -10.31 -12.85
C GLY A 148 1.67 -11.52 -13.78
N LYS A 149 0.55 -12.23 -13.95
CA LYS A 149 0.44 -13.35 -14.91
C LYS A 149 0.61 -12.89 -16.36
N MET A 150 0.05 -11.73 -16.73
CA MET A 150 0.22 -11.16 -18.07
C MET A 150 1.69 -10.86 -18.36
N ILE A 151 2.40 -10.23 -17.42
CA ILE A 151 3.83 -9.92 -17.55
C ILE A 151 4.66 -11.20 -17.67
N ASN A 152 4.38 -12.20 -16.83
CA ASN A 152 5.06 -13.51 -16.91
C ASN A 152 4.79 -14.22 -18.24
N SER A 153 3.56 -14.14 -18.76
CA SER A 153 3.21 -14.74 -20.05
C SER A 153 3.82 -14.03 -21.27
N ALA A 154 4.26 -12.78 -21.11
CA ALA A 154 4.82 -11.96 -22.18
C ALA A 154 6.28 -12.32 -22.54
N GLY A 155 6.93 -13.21 -21.79
CA GLY A 155 8.30 -13.68 -22.07
C GLY A 155 9.27 -12.50 -22.23
N ASP A 156 10.01 -12.45 -23.34
CA ASP A 156 11.02 -11.41 -23.63
C ASP A 156 10.46 -9.98 -23.72
N PHE A 157 9.15 -9.80 -23.90
CA PHE A 157 8.48 -8.49 -23.87
C PHE A 157 8.06 -8.05 -22.46
N GLY A 158 8.12 -8.94 -21.46
CA GLY A 158 7.77 -8.64 -20.06
C GLY A 158 8.51 -7.44 -19.47
N PRO A 159 9.84 -7.32 -19.65
CA PRO A 159 10.61 -6.17 -19.16
C PRO A 159 10.19 -4.83 -19.78
N MET A 160 9.76 -4.83 -21.05
CA MET A 160 9.28 -3.62 -21.73
C MET A 160 7.93 -3.16 -21.16
N ILE A 161 6.98 -4.08 -20.99
CA ILE A 161 5.67 -3.78 -20.39
C ILE A 161 5.84 -3.31 -18.94
N PHE A 162 6.72 -3.97 -18.19
CA PHE A 162 7.06 -3.57 -16.83
C PHE A 162 7.65 -2.14 -16.79
N GLY A 163 8.67 -1.85 -17.60
CA GLY A 163 9.32 -0.54 -17.61
C GLY A 163 8.39 0.60 -18.04
N THR A 164 7.51 0.35 -19.02
CA THR A 164 6.47 1.32 -19.39
C THR A 164 5.46 1.53 -18.26
N GLY A 165 5.00 0.45 -17.62
CA GLY A 165 4.09 0.53 -16.48
C GLY A 165 4.69 1.27 -15.29
N GLU A 166 5.93 0.94 -14.92
CA GLU A 166 6.68 1.60 -13.85
C GLU A 166 6.77 3.11 -14.09
N ARG A 167 7.12 3.53 -15.32
CA ARG A 167 7.21 4.95 -15.68
C ARG A 167 5.87 5.67 -15.65
N LEU A 168 4.77 5.00 -16.00
CA LEU A 168 3.42 5.57 -15.92
C LEU A 168 2.93 5.71 -14.47
N LEU A 169 3.44 4.88 -13.56
CA LEU A 169 3.04 4.87 -12.14
C LEU A 169 3.94 5.72 -11.24
N LEU A 170 5.07 6.23 -11.77
CA LEU A 170 5.91 7.24 -11.11
C LEU A 170 5.14 8.47 -10.62
N PRO A 171 4.33 9.18 -11.45
CA PRO A 171 3.65 10.41 -11.02
C PRO A 171 2.59 10.18 -9.93
N PHE A 172 2.09 8.95 -9.81
CA PHE A 172 1.11 8.57 -8.79
C PHE A 172 1.76 7.99 -7.53
N GLY A 173 3.09 7.85 -7.51
CA GLY A 173 3.84 7.18 -6.43
C GLY A 173 3.63 5.65 -6.39
N LEU A 174 2.77 5.10 -7.25
CA LEU A 174 2.33 3.70 -7.21
C LEU A 174 3.35 2.71 -7.76
N HIS A 175 4.40 3.20 -8.41
CA HIS A 175 5.47 2.38 -8.96
C HIS A 175 6.07 1.40 -7.94
N HIS A 176 6.10 1.77 -6.65
CA HIS A 176 6.55 0.89 -5.58
C HIS A 176 5.77 -0.42 -5.46
N ILE A 177 4.46 -0.43 -5.77
CA ILE A 177 3.64 -1.65 -5.76
C ILE A 177 4.07 -2.58 -6.90
N LEU A 178 4.34 -2.02 -8.08
CA LEU A 178 4.72 -2.78 -9.27
C LEU A 178 6.15 -3.32 -9.16
N VAL A 179 7.07 -2.52 -8.61
CA VAL A 179 8.42 -2.95 -8.27
C VAL A 179 8.39 -4.03 -7.19
N ALA A 180 7.59 -3.89 -6.13
CA ALA A 180 7.46 -4.90 -5.09
C ALA A 180 6.86 -6.21 -5.62
N LEU A 181 5.89 -6.15 -6.53
CA LEU A 181 5.31 -7.30 -7.20
C LEU A 181 6.40 -8.11 -7.92
N ILE A 182 7.20 -7.48 -8.77
CA ILE A 182 8.28 -8.19 -9.47
C ILE A 182 9.39 -8.62 -8.52
N ARG A 183 9.71 -7.83 -7.49
CA ARG A 183 10.85 -8.14 -6.62
C ARG A 183 10.56 -9.24 -5.60
N PHE A 184 9.30 -9.42 -5.20
CA PHE A 184 8.93 -10.30 -4.08
C PHE A 184 7.81 -11.29 -4.38
N THR A 185 7.27 -11.33 -5.60
CA THR A 185 6.24 -12.31 -5.99
C THR A 185 6.68 -13.13 -7.20
N GLU A 186 5.93 -14.19 -7.48
CA GLU A 186 6.16 -15.11 -8.61
C GLU A 186 6.18 -14.38 -9.98
N ALA A 187 5.65 -13.16 -10.04
CA ALA A 187 5.71 -12.27 -11.21
C ALA A 187 7.14 -11.88 -11.63
N GLY A 188 8.13 -11.96 -10.73
CA GLY A 188 9.55 -11.76 -11.08
C GLY A 188 10.38 -13.02 -11.20
N GLY A 189 9.73 -14.19 -11.14
CA GLY A 189 10.37 -15.50 -11.17
C GLY A 189 10.37 -16.20 -9.81
N THR A 190 10.56 -17.51 -9.84
CA THR A 190 10.66 -18.37 -8.66
C THR A 190 11.97 -19.14 -8.72
N LEU A 191 12.74 -19.12 -7.63
CA LEU A 191 13.98 -19.87 -7.46
C LEU A 191 13.80 -20.84 -6.29
N ASP A 192 14.03 -22.11 -6.57
CA ASP A 192 13.98 -23.17 -5.57
C ASP A 192 15.36 -23.29 -4.93
N VAL A 193 15.48 -22.86 -3.67
CA VAL A 193 16.73 -22.94 -2.90
C VAL A 193 16.52 -23.98 -1.80
N CYS A 194 17.21 -25.11 -1.92
CA CYS A 194 17.18 -26.20 -0.94
C CYS A 194 15.76 -26.76 -0.63
N GLY A 195 14.86 -26.83 -1.61
CA GLY A 195 13.51 -27.39 -1.45
C GLY A 195 12.47 -26.40 -0.93
N HIS A 196 12.83 -25.13 -0.79
CA HIS A 196 11.90 -24.03 -0.52
C HIS A 196 11.83 -23.10 -1.74
N SER A 197 10.64 -23.02 -2.35
CA SER A 197 10.38 -22.11 -3.46
C SER A 197 10.36 -20.66 -2.96
N VAL A 198 11.35 -19.87 -3.35
CA VAL A 198 11.44 -18.44 -3.04
C VAL A 198 11.09 -17.65 -4.30
N SER A 199 10.14 -16.73 -4.17
CA SER A 199 9.57 -15.98 -5.30
C SER A 199 10.04 -14.53 -5.29
N GLY A 200 10.48 -14.04 -6.44
CA GLY A 200 11.06 -12.72 -6.62
C GLY A 200 12.16 -12.70 -7.69
N ARG A 201 12.56 -11.50 -8.10
CA ARG A 201 13.65 -11.32 -9.08
C ARG A 201 14.95 -11.94 -8.56
N ALA A 202 15.63 -12.69 -9.43
CA ALA A 202 16.78 -13.52 -9.11
C ALA A 202 17.95 -12.79 -8.44
N ASP A 203 18.15 -11.50 -8.71
CA ASP A 203 19.20 -10.64 -8.17
C ASP A 203 18.98 -10.20 -6.72
N HIS A 204 17.77 -10.37 -6.18
CA HIS A 204 17.37 -9.87 -4.87
C HIS A 204 17.11 -10.95 -3.82
N LEU A 205 17.33 -12.22 -4.18
CA LEU A 205 17.17 -13.35 -3.27
C LEU A 205 18.43 -13.51 -2.40
N PRO A 206 18.28 -13.74 -1.09
CA PRO A 206 19.41 -14.07 -0.23
C PRO A 206 20.07 -15.36 -0.75
N GLY A 207 21.33 -15.26 -1.18
CA GLY A 207 22.11 -16.37 -1.79
C GLY A 207 22.29 -16.28 -3.32
N ALA A 208 21.70 -15.30 -4.00
CA ALA A 208 21.84 -15.13 -5.45
C ALA A 208 23.29 -14.87 -5.92
N ALA A 209 24.10 -14.23 -5.07
CA ALA A 209 25.52 -14.01 -5.33
C ALA A 209 26.34 -15.31 -5.20
N GLU A 210 26.06 -16.16 -4.21
CA GLU A 210 26.75 -17.45 -4.01
C GLU A 210 26.37 -18.49 -5.07
N LEU A 211 25.13 -18.45 -5.58
CA LEU A 211 24.65 -19.35 -6.65
C LEU A 211 25.08 -18.91 -8.07
N SER A 212 25.71 -17.75 -8.21
CA SER A 212 26.28 -17.31 -9.49
C SER A 212 27.56 -18.09 -9.87
N ASP A 213 28.28 -18.61 -8.87
CA ASP A 213 29.59 -19.25 -9.04
C ASP A 213 29.56 -20.79 -9.10
N ASP A 214 28.40 -21.44 -8.90
CA ASP A 214 28.27 -22.90 -9.05
C ASP A 214 27.87 -23.31 -10.48
N PRO A 215 28.77 -23.94 -11.27
CA PRO A 215 28.52 -24.32 -12.66
C PRO A 215 27.44 -25.41 -12.82
N ARG A 216 27.01 -26.11 -11.76
CA ARG A 216 26.06 -27.23 -11.85
C ARG A 216 24.58 -26.79 -11.94
N LEU A 217 24.24 -25.58 -11.51
CA LEU A 217 22.85 -25.08 -11.45
C LEU A 217 22.48 -24.16 -12.63
N ARG A 218 23.40 -23.96 -13.58
CA ARG A 218 23.21 -23.14 -14.80
C ARG A 218 22.10 -23.65 -15.74
N ARG A 219 21.72 -24.93 -15.65
CA ARG A 219 20.76 -25.59 -16.57
C ARG A 219 19.27 -25.30 -16.28
N LYS A 220 18.92 -24.70 -15.15
CA LYS A 220 17.54 -24.31 -14.83
C LYS A 220 17.32 -22.80 -14.80
N ARG A 221 18.15 -22.02 -15.51
CA ARG A 221 17.87 -20.61 -15.78
C ARG A 221 17.04 -20.53 -17.05
N HIS A 222 15.79 -20.08 -16.96
CA HIS A 222 15.22 -19.29 -18.06
C HIS A 222 15.74 -17.87 -17.85
N PRO A 223 16.71 -17.42 -18.67
CA PRO A 223 17.36 -16.15 -18.45
C PRO A 223 16.44 -15.04 -18.97
N PHE A 224 15.97 -14.17 -18.07
CA PHE A 224 15.61 -12.82 -18.49
C PHE A 224 16.92 -12.05 -18.72
N PRO A 225 17.15 -11.50 -19.92
CA PRO A 225 18.36 -10.74 -20.19
C PRO A 225 18.35 -9.41 -19.44
N VAL A 226 19.49 -9.12 -18.81
CA VAL A 226 19.77 -7.92 -18.03
C VAL A 226 20.00 -6.74 -18.98
N ALA A 227 19.25 -5.66 -18.82
CA ALA A 227 19.64 -4.34 -19.35
C ALA A 227 20.15 -3.50 -18.16
N GLY A 228 21.41 -3.06 -18.28
CA GLY A 228 22.12 -2.28 -17.26
C GLY A 228 21.68 -0.83 -17.15
#